data_AF-A0A417Y413-F1
#
_entry.id   AF-A0A417Y413-F1
#
_cell.length_a   1.000
_cell.length_b   1.000
_cell.length_c   1.000
_cell.angle_alpha   90.00
_cell.angle_beta   90.00
_cell.angle_gamma   90.00
#
_symmetry.space_group_name_H-M   'P 1'
#
loop_
_entity.id
_entity.type
_entity.pdbx_description
1 polymer ?
#
loop_
_entity_poly.entity_id
_entity_poly.type
_entity_poly.pdbx_seq_one_letter_code
_entity_poly.pdbx_strand_id
1 'polypeptide(L)'
;MAVFGWIVLALVFVDELLAMAAFGVWGWQQDPRWLLVWMLPIAAMLVWFFFASPRARYGGAVVRPAAKVIVFGLATLALWDADHETWAVMFFAFSVVVNGLALLPSIRVLVESE
;
A
#
# COMPACT_ATOMS: atom_id res chain seq x y z
N MET A 1 9.42 -9.72 21.24
CA MET A 1 9.76 -9.67 19.80
C MET A 1 8.58 -10.06 18.90
N ALA A 2 7.90 -11.19 19.13
CA ALA A 2 6.75 -11.60 18.32
C ALA A 2 5.60 -10.57 18.29
N VAL A 3 5.16 -10.07 19.45
CA VAL A 3 4.08 -9.06 19.53
C VAL A 3 4.40 -7.80 18.71
N PHE A 4 5.65 -7.33 18.77
CA PHE A 4 6.08 -6.18 17.99
C PHE A 4 6.00 -6.45 16.48
N GLY A 5 6.45 -7.62 16.03
CA GLY A 5 6.36 -7.98 14.61
C GLY A 5 4.91 -8.07 14.12
N TRP A 6 4.02 -8.67 14.91
CA TRP A 6 2.58 -8.70 14.61
C TRP A 6 1.96 -7.32 14.52
N ILE A 7 2.35 -6.39 15.40
CA ILE A 7 1.90 -4.99 15.34
C ILE A 7 2.37 -4.35 14.03
N VAL A 8 3.64 -4.53 13.65
CA VAL A 8 4.14 -3.96 12.39
C VAL A 8 3.42 -4.55 11.18
N LEU A 9 3.16 -5.86 11.15
CA LEU A 9 2.40 -6.50 10.07
C LEU A 9 0.96 -5.99 10.00
N ALA A 10 0.31 -5.81 11.15
CA ALA A 10 -1.02 -5.19 11.20
C ALA A 10 -0.99 -3.75 10.67
N LEU A 11 0.05 -2.97 11.01
CA LEU A 11 0.23 -1.62 10.47
C LEU A 11 0.48 -1.63 8.96
N VAL A 12 1.25 -2.57 8.42
CA VAL A 12 1.44 -2.73 6.96
C VAL A 12 0.10 -3.03 6.30
N PHE A 13 -0.73 -3.89 6.90
CA PHE A 13 -2.06 -4.16 6.38
C PHE A 13 -2.97 -2.92 6.42
N VAL A 14 -2.94 -2.15 7.52
CA VAL A 14 -3.66 -0.86 7.60
C VAL A 14 -3.18 0.10 6.50
N ASP A 15 -1.88 0.15 6.24
CA ASP A 15 -1.29 0.95 5.16
C ASP A 15 -1.84 0.54 3.78
N GLU A 16 -1.95 -0.76 3.51
CA GLU A 16 -2.59 -1.28 2.29
C GLU A 16 -4.05 -0.81 2.16
N LEU A 17 -4.83 -0.87 3.24
CA LEU A 17 -6.23 -0.41 3.24
C LEU A 17 -6.34 1.11 3.01
N LEU A 18 -5.43 1.89 3.60
CA LEU A 18 -5.37 3.34 3.40
C LEU A 18 -5.05 3.68 1.94
N ALA A 19 -4.17 2.93 1.28
CA ALA A 19 -3.89 3.10 -0.14
C ALA A 19 -5.14 2.86 -1.00
N MET A 20 -5.93 1.83 -0.69
CA MET A 20 -7.20 1.58 -1.39
C MET A 20 -8.22 2.70 -1.15
N ALA A 21 -8.30 3.20 0.09
CA ALA A 21 -9.16 4.32 0.42
C ALA A 21 -8.75 5.60 -0.34
N ALA A 22 -7.45 5.89 -0.44
CA ALA A 22 -6.91 7.02 -1.21
C ALA A 22 -7.34 6.97 -2.69
N PHE A 23 -7.23 5.81 -3.34
CA PHE A 23 -7.73 5.63 -4.70
C PHE A 23 -9.24 5.79 -4.81
N GLY A 24 -10.00 5.33 -3.81
CA GLY A 24 -11.45 5.54 -3.74
C GLY A 24 -11.81 7.03 -3.62
N VAL A 25 -11.13 7.77 -2.72
CA VAL A 25 -11.34 9.22 -2.54
C VAL A 25 -11.09 9.97 -3.84
N TRP A 26 -9.96 9.69 -4.51
CA TRP A 26 -9.64 10.33 -5.79
C TRP A 26 -10.62 9.92 -6.90
N GLY A 27 -10.94 8.63 -7.01
CA GLY A 27 -11.90 8.11 -7.99
C GLY A 27 -13.30 8.71 -7.86
N TRP A 28 -13.72 9.13 -6.65
CA TRP A 28 -15.00 9.80 -6.42
C TRP A 28 -15.05 11.22 -6.99
N GLN A 29 -13.88 11.87 -7.18
CA GLN A 29 -13.80 13.22 -7.73
C GLN A 29 -13.74 13.23 -9.26
N GLN A 30 -13.32 12.13 -9.87
CA GLN A 30 -13.16 11.98 -11.31
C GLN A 30 -14.44 11.45 -11.98
N ASP A 31 -14.72 11.87 -13.22
CA ASP A 31 -15.83 11.32 -14.00
C ASP A 31 -15.37 10.18 -14.92
N PRO A 32 -16.09 9.03 -14.99
CA PRO A 32 -17.32 8.70 -14.27
C PRO A 32 -17.06 8.17 -12.84
N ARG A 33 -17.60 8.88 -11.84
CA ARG A 33 -17.29 8.67 -10.41
C ARG A 33 -17.53 7.25 -9.91
N TRP A 34 -18.72 6.74 -10.17
CA TRP A 34 -19.14 5.42 -9.68
C TRP A 34 -18.25 4.29 -10.19
N LEU A 35 -17.70 4.44 -11.40
CA LEU A 35 -16.83 3.44 -11.98
C LEU A 35 -15.43 3.54 -11.38
N LEU A 36 -14.85 4.74 -11.34
CA LEU A 36 -13.47 4.95 -10.90
C LEU A 36 -13.27 4.66 -9.40
N VAL A 37 -14.28 4.92 -8.57
CA VAL A 37 -14.24 4.61 -7.13
C VAL A 37 -13.99 3.12 -6.86
N TRP A 38 -14.47 2.24 -7.74
CA TRP A 38 -14.30 0.78 -7.61
C TRP A 38 -13.16 0.27 -8.48
N MET A 39 -13.06 0.77 -9.71
CA MET A 39 -12.07 0.29 -10.67
C MET A 39 -10.64 0.54 -10.18
N LEU A 40 -10.36 1.70 -9.58
CA LEU A 40 -8.99 2.03 -9.15
C LEU A 40 -8.51 1.17 -7.98
N PRO A 41 -9.27 1.01 -6.87
CA PRO A 41 -8.89 0.06 -5.82
C PRO A 41 -8.78 -1.38 -6.33
N ILE A 42 -9.69 -1.83 -7.20
CA ILE A 42 -9.62 -3.18 -7.77
C ILE A 42 -8.35 -3.35 -8.61
N ALA A 43 -8.04 -2.38 -9.48
CA ALA A 43 -6.83 -2.40 -10.29
C ALA A 43 -5.56 -2.42 -9.42
N ALA A 44 -5.51 -1.57 -8.39
CA ALA A 44 -4.40 -1.54 -7.44
C ALA A 44 -4.26 -2.88 -6.69
N MET A 45 -5.37 -3.50 -6.29
CA MET A 45 -5.39 -4.81 -5.65
C MET A 45 -4.89 -5.92 -6.59
N LEU A 46 -5.25 -5.88 -7.87
CA LEU A 46 -4.74 -6.83 -8.87
C LEU A 46 -3.22 -6.66 -9.06
N VAL A 47 -2.74 -5.41 -9.19
CA VAL A 47 -1.29 -5.12 -9.22
C VAL A 47 -0.61 -5.66 -7.97
N TRP A 48 -1.20 -5.45 -6.80
CA TRP A 48 -0.67 -5.95 -5.54
C TRP A 48 -0.59 -7.47 -5.52
N PHE A 49 -1.68 -8.15 -5.89
CA PHE A 49 -1.77 -9.60 -5.94
C PHE A 49 -0.71 -10.21 -6.86
N PHE A 50 -0.55 -9.67 -8.06
CA PHE A 50 0.35 -10.19 -9.08
C PHE A 50 1.83 -9.89 -8.85
N PHE A 51 2.16 -8.77 -8.21
CA PHE A 51 3.54 -8.27 -8.12
C PHE A 51 4.06 -8.03 -6.69
N ALA A 52 3.22 -7.52 -5.79
CA ALA A 52 3.66 -7.09 -4.45
C ALA A 52 3.47 -8.14 -3.34
N SER A 53 2.47 -9.03 -3.47
CA SER A 53 2.13 -10.03 -2.45
C SER A 53 3.28 -11.03 -2.20
N PRO A 54 3.43 -11.62 -1.00
CA PRO A 54 4.49 -12.60 -0.67
C PRO A 54 4.53 -13.82 -1.60
N ARG A 55 3.37 -14.23 -2.13
CA ARG A 55 3.22 -15.34 -3.08
C ARG A 55 2.89 -14.85 -4.50
N ALA A 56 3.19 -13.59 -4.80
CA ALA A 56 2.96 -12.98 -6.10
C ALA A 56 3.64 -13.78 -7.21
N ARG A 57 2.87 -14.13 -8.25
CA ARG A 57 3.34 -14.90 -9.41
C ARG A 57 4.51 -14.22 -10.12
N TYR A 58 4.50 -12.89 -10.19
CA TYR A 58 5.53 -12.08 -10.83
C TYR A 58 6.33 -11.28 -9.80
N GLY A 59 6.31 -11.71 -8.54
CA GLY A 59 7.13 -11.13 -7.48
C GLY A 59 8.62 -11.42 -7.68
N GLY A 60 9.47 -10.58 -7.09
CA GLY A 60 10.92 -10.76 -7.10
C GLY A 60 11.63 -9.70 -6.27
N ALA A 61 12.94 -9.84 -6.09
CA ALA A 61 13.75 -8.93 -5.24
C ALA A 61 13.67 -7.45 -5.67
N VAL A 62 13.39 -7.19 -6.96
CA VAL A 62 13.27 -5.83 -7.52
C VAL A 62 11.81 -5.48 -7.83
N VAL A 63 11.07 -6.41 -8.46
CA VAL A 63 9.70 -6.13 -8.92
C VAL A 63 8.74 -5.88 -7.77
N ARG A 64 8.86 -6.65 -6.67
CA ARG A 64 7.99 -6.50 -5.49
C ARG A 64 8.15 -5.11 -4.84
N PRO A 65 9.35 -4.65 -4.46
CA PRO A 65 9.50 -3.31 -3.88
C PRO A 65 9.13 -2.21 -4.88
N ALA A 66 9.43 -2.36 -6.17
CA ALA A 66 9.04 -1.39 -7.19
C ALA A 66 7.50 -1.25 -7.28
N ALA A 67 6.77 -2.37 -7.32
CA ALA A 67 5.31 -2.36 -7.32
C ALA A 67 4.73 -1.66 -6.07
N LYS A 68 5.30 -1.90 -4.89
CA LYS A 68 4.90 -1.21 -3.66
C LYS A 68 5.11 0.30 -3.75
N VAL A 69 6.30 0.74 -4.17
CA VAL A 69 6.62 2.17 -4.34
C VAL A 69 5.66 2.82 -5.33
N ILE A 70 5.34 2.15 -6.43
CA ILE A 70 4.38 2.66 -7.43
C ILE A 70 2.99 2.77 -6.82
N VAL A 71 2.47 1.72 -6.18
CA VAL A 71 1.11 1.71 -5.62
C VAL A 71 0.97 2.78 -4.53
N PHE A 72 1.88 2.81 -3.56
CA PHE A 72 1.84 3.81 -2.49
C PHE A 72 2.12 5.22 -2.99
N GLY A 73 3.07 5.40 -3.91
CA GLY A 73 3.35 6.70 -4.51
C GLY A 73 2.17 7.25 -5.29
N LEU A 74 1.48 6.41 -6.08
CA LEU A 74 0.26 6.81 -6.78
C LEU A 74 -0.88 7.13 -5.80
N ALA A 75 -1.03 6.37 -4.70
CA ALA A 75 -2.02 6.67 -3.68
C ALA A 75 -1.74 8.01 -2.97
N THR A 76 -0.47 8.33 -2.69
CA THR A 76 -0.06 9.65 -2.18
C THR A 76 -0.40 10.76 -3.17
N LEU A 77 -0.05 10.58 -4.44
CA LEU A 77 -0.35 11.57 -5.49
C LEU A 77 -1.86 11.75 -5.67
N ALA A 78 -2.63 10.66 -5.57
CA ALA A 78 -4.09 10.70 -5.64
C ALA A 78 -4.69 11.54 -4.50
N LEU A 79 -4.20 11.41 -3.26
CA LEU A 79 -4.63 12.27 -2.15
C LEU A 79 -4.22 13.73 -2.36
N TRP A 80 -3.01 13.96 -2.88
CA TRP A 80 -2.51 15.30 -3.15
C TRP A 80 -3.37 16.01 -4.20
N ASP A 81 -3.61 15.35 -5.33
CA ASP A 81 -4.46 15.86 -6.42
C ASP A 81 -5.92 16.03 -5.98
N ALA A 82 -6.37 15.25 -5.00
CA ALA A 82 -7.71 15.35 -4.43
C ALA A 82 -7.90 16.51 -3.44
N ASP A 83 -6.97 17.47 -3.36
CA ASP A 83 -6.92 18.57 -2.37
C ASP A 83 -6.78 18.13 -0.90
N HIS A 84 -6.29 16.90 -0.65
CA HIS A 84 -6.04 16.38 0.70
C HIS A 84 -4.53 16.33 1.02
N GLU A 85 -3.80 17.41 0.79
CA GLU A 85 -2.34 17.51 0.94
C GLU A 85 -1.82 17.00 2.30
N THR A 86 -2.46 17.43 3.40
CA THR A 86 -2.10 16.99 4.75
C THR A 86 -2.21 15.46 4.88
N TRP A 87 -3.26 14.85 4.32
CA TRP A 87 -3.44 13.40 4.35
C TRP A 87 -2.43 12.69 3.45
N ALA A 88 -2.10 13.27 2.29
CA ALA A 88 -1.07 12.75 1.40
C ALA A 88 0.30 12.67 2.11
N VAL A 89 0.70 13.73 2.80
CA VAL A 89 1.96 13.77 3.56
C VAL A 89 1.94 12.80 4.73
N MET A 90 0.84 12.75 5.50
CA MET A 90 0.71 11.82 6.63
C MET A 90 0.76 10.37 6.16
N PHE A 91 0.03 10.04 5.09
CA PHE A 91 0.02 8.71 4.48
C PHE A 91 1.42 8.35 3.97
N PHE A 92 2.08 9.22 3.19
CA PHE A 92 3.43 8.96 2.70
C PHE A 92 4.42 8.68 3.83
N ALA A 93 4.43 9.53 4.86
CA ALA A 93 5.31 9.36 6.01
C ALA A 93 5.00 8.06 6.77
N PHE A 94 3.71 7.76 6.98
CA PHE A 94 3.26 6.52 7.60
C PHE A 94 3.71 5.29 6.79
N SER A 95 3.47 5.26 5.47
CA SER A 95 3.85 4.15 4.60
C SER A 95 5.36 3.93 4.60
N VAL A 96 6.17 5.00 4.52
CA VAL A 96 7.64 4.90 4.57
C VAL A 96 8.11 4.31 5.89
N VAL A 97 7.60 4.79 7.01
CA VAL A 97 8.00 4.32 8.35
C VAL A 97 7.59 2.86 8.55
N VAL A 98 6.33 2.51 8.29
CA VAL A 98 5.79 1.18 8.55
C VAL A 98 6.42 0.13 7.62
N ASN A 99 6.53 0.41 6.32
CA ASN A 99 7.20 -0.51 5.41
C ASN A 99 8.71 -0.60 5.69
N GLY A 100 9.34 0.50 6.14
CA GLY A 100 10.73 0.48 6.60
C GLY A 100 10.95 -0.42 7.81
N LEU A 101 10.06 -0.35 8.81
CA LEU A 101 10.07 -1.25 9.96
C LEU A 101 9.88 -2.70 9.54
N ALA A 102 9.01 -2.99 8.57
CA ALA A 102 8.79 -4.34 8.06
C ALA A 102 10.04 -4.96 7.37
N LEU A 103 11.04 -4.15 6.99
CA LEU A 103 12.30 -4.66 6.46
C LEU A 103 13.26 -5.17 7.54
N LEU A 104 13.01 -4.90 8.83
CA LEU A 104 13.88 -5.34 9.91
C LEU A 104 13.99 -6.88 9.93
N PRO A 105 15.20 -7.45 10.14
CA PRO A 105 15.40 -8.90 10.10
C PRO A 105 14.48 -9.68 11.04
N SER A 106 14.21 -9.14 12.23
CA SER A 106 13.33 -9.74 13.24
C SER A 106 11.88 -9.90 12.78
N ILE A 107 11.43 -9.07 11.82
CA ILE A 107 10.07 -9.11 11.27
C ILE A 107 10.03 -9.97 10.02
N ARG A 108 11.07 -9.92 9.18
CA ARG A 108 11.17 -10.80 8.00
C ARG A 108 11.11 -12.29 8.36
N VAL A 109 11.77 -12.67 9.46
CA VAL A 109 11.76 -14.06 9.96
C VAL A 109 10.34 -14.53 10.31
N LEU A 110 9.49 -13.64 10.86
CA LEU A 110 8.10 -13.98 11.16
C LEU A 110 7.29 -14.23 9.88
N VAL A 111 7.50 -13.42 8.85
CA VAL A 111 6.82 -13.56 7.54
C VAL A 111 7.24 -14.84 6.81
N GLU A 112 8.51 -15.25 6.92
CA GLU A 112 9.02 -16.48 6.30
C GLU A 112 8.57 -17.77 7.03
N SER A 113 8.11 -17.64 8.28
CA SER A 113 7.67 -18.77 9.10
C SER A 113 6.17 -19.11 9.00
N GLU A 114 5.38 -18.30 8.27
CA GLU A 114 3.95 -18.54 7.95
C GLU A 114 3.75 -19.13 6.54
#